data_AF-A0A839H9K1-F1
#
_entry.id   AF-A0A839H9K1-F1
#
_cell.length_a   1.000
_cell.length_b   1.000
_cell.length_c   1.000
_cell.angle_alpha   90.00
_cell.angle_beta   90.00
_cell.angle_gamma   90.00
#
_symmetry.space_group_name_H-M   'P 1'
#
loop_
_entity.id
_entity.type
_entity.pdbx_description
1 polymer ?
#
loop_
_entity_poly.entity_id
_entity_poly.type
_entity_poly.pdbx_seq_one_letter_code
_entity_poly.pdbx_strand_id
1 'polypeptide(L)'
;MSGRVFHSPIRRDMFYGGRHKIVGTTDELGVRGAYRVRLYHQPSGQLVQQTRSNENGDFQFDWINSDLYFCVAHDHGDEPVNGALRDYVTPEDRDNE
;
A
#
# COMPACT_ATOMS: atom_id res chain seq x y z
N MET A 1 3.93 9.47 36.93
CA MET A 1 2.78 9.57 35.99
C MET A 1 3.13 8.76 34.75
N SER A 2 2.81 7.47 34.73
CA SER A 2 3.14 6.58 33.60
C SER A 2 1.96 6.55 32.64
N GLY A 3 2.10 7.19 31.48
CA GLY A 3 1.09 7.19 30.43
C GLY A 3 1.03 5.83 29.77
N ARG A 4 0.03 5.01 30.15
CA ARG A 4 -0.35 3.83 29.38
C ARG A 4 -0.91 4.32 28.04
N VAL A 5 -0.13 4.16 26.99
CA VAL A 5 -0.59 4.29 25.61
C VAL A 5 -1.54 3.13 25.35
N PHE A 6 -2.84 3.40 25.39
CA PHE A 6 -3.84 2.47 24.90
C PHE A 6 -3.64 2.33 23.39
N HIS A 7 -3.08 1.19 22.95
CA HIS A 7 -3.24 0.75 21.58
C HIS A 7 -4.75 0.64 21.32
N SER A 8 -5.25 1.45 20.39
CA SER A 8 -6.65 1.41 19.98
C SER A 8 -6.97 -0.01 19.49
N PRO A 9 -7.99 -0.69 20.05
CA PRO A 9 -8.36 -2.01 19.57
C PRO A 9 -8.94 -1.83 18.18
N ILE A 10 -8.19 -2.31 17.17
CA ILE A 10 -8.62 -2.68 15.83
C ILE A 10 -10.03 -2.16 15.52
N ARG A 11 -10.14 -0.92 15.04
CA ARG A 11 -11.31 -0.58 14.24
C ARG A 11 -11.17 -1.44 13.00
N ARG A 12 -11.84 -2.61 12.99
CA ARG A 12 -12.06 -3.32 11.73
C ARG A 12 -12.65 -2.28 10.79
N ASP A 13 -11.93 -2.05 9.70
CA ASP A 13 -12.41 -1.16 8.66
C ASP A 13 -13.82 -1.64 8.26
N MET A 14 -14.85 -0.80 8.43
CA MET A 14 -16.22 -1.22 8.15
C MET A 14 -16.47 -1.38 6.64
N PHE A 15 -15.59 -0.80 5.81
CA PHE A 15 -15.68 -0.82 4.35
C PHE A 15 -14.77 -1.90 3.76
N TYR A 16 -13.53 -1.99 4.24
CA TYR A 16 -12.52 -2.90 3.70
C TYR A 16 -12.11 -4.03 4.65
N GLY A 17 -12.76 -4.13 5.80
CA GLY A 17 -12.42 -5.12 6.82
C GLY A 17 -12.95 -6.52 6.52
N GLY A 18 -12.17 -7.54 6.86
CA GLY A 18 -12.56 -8.94 6.66
C GLY A 18 -11.70 -9.94 7.43
N ARG A 19 -11.74 -11.20 6.98
CA ARG A 19 -10.99 -12.32 7.61
C ARG A 19 -9.76 -12.73 6.81
N HIS A 20 -9.44 -12.03 5.74
CA HIS A 20 -8.31 -12.33 4.86
C HIS A 20 -7.08 -11.52 5.26
N LYS A 21 -5.94 -11.98 4.76
CA LYS A 21 -4.66 -11.30 4.86
C LYS A 21 -3.97 -11.28 3.50
N ILE A 22 -3.15 -10.27 3.28
CA ILE A 22 -2.29 -10.15 2.11
C ILE A 22 -0.85 -10.18 2.61
N VAL A 23 -0.03 -11.05 2.02
CA VAL A 23 1.41 -11.16 2.32
C VAL A 23 2.19 -10.97 1.03
N GLY A 24 3.34 -10.33 1.12
CA GLY A 24 4.20 -10.11 -0.04
C GLY A 24 5.60 -9.71 0.38
N THR A 25 6.45 -9.58 -0.63
CA THR A 25 7.84 -9.11 -0.48
C THR A 25 8.05 -7.92 -1.40
N THR A 26 8.86 -6.97 -0.96
CA THR A 26 9.28 -5.83 -1.77
C THR A 26 10.80 -5.77 -1.78
N ASP A 27 11.35 -5.50 -2.96
CA ASP A 27 12.75 -5.19 -3.16
C ASP A 27 12.89 -4.00 -4.11
N GLU A 28 14.03 -3.35 -4.05
CA GLU A 28 14.45 -2.31 -4.98
C GLU A 28 15.69 -2.80 -5.71
N LEU A 29 15.52 -3.19 -6.98
CA LEU A 29 16.62 -3.71 -7.80
C LEU A 29 17.38 -4.87 -7.12
N GLY A 30 16.67 -5.68 -6.33
CA GLY A 30 17.25 -6.79 -5.56
C GLY A 30 17.72 -6.42 -4.14
N VAL A 31 17.62 -5.16 -3.72
CA VAL A 31 17.88 -4.71 -2.34
C VAL A 31 16.60 -4.88 -1.51
N ARG A 32 16.67 -5.68 -0.46
CA ARG A 32 15.59 -5.87 0.51
C ARG A 32 15.76 -4.92 1.69
N GLY A 33 14.64 -4.50 2.27
CA GLY A 33 14.69 -3.52 3.36
C GLY A 33 13.32 -3.06 3.84
N ALA A 34 13.34 -2.07 4.73
CA ALA A 34 12.15 -1.51 5.36
C ALA A 34 11.51 -0.40 4.51
N TYR A 35 10.69 -0.80 3.55
CA TYR A 35 9.93 0.07 2.66
C TYR A 35 8.56 0.38 3.25
N ARG A 36 8.05 1.58 2.98
CA ARG A 36 6.68 1.95 3.34
C ARG A 36 5.73 1.41 2.29
N VAL A 37 4.94 0.40 2.63
CA VAL A 37 3.98 -0.25 1.72
C VAL A 37 2.58 0.27 1.99
N ARG A 38 1.90 0.75 0.95
CA ARG A 38 0.52 1.22 1.00
C ARG A 38 -0.37 0.31 0.16
N LEU A 39 -1.50 -0.10 0.72
CA LEU A 39 -2.49 -0.94 0.03
C LEU A 39 -3.67 -0.09 -0.43
N TYR A 40 -4.06 -0.26 -1.69
CA TYR A 40 -5.14 0.47 -2.31
C TYR A 40 -6.20 -0.50 -2.83
N HIS A 41 -7.47 -0.15 -2.67
CA HIS A 41 -8.58 -0.85 -3.30
C HIS A 41 -8.56 -0.56 -4.80
N GLN A 42 -8.43 -1.60 -5.62
CA GLN A 42 -8.21 -1.45 -7.06
C GLN A 42 -9.37 -0.73 -7.78
N PRO A 43 -10.65 -1.07 -7.54
CA PRO A 43 -11.76 -0.39 -8.20
C PRO A 43 -11.93 1.09 -7.81
N SER A 44 -11.71 1.45 -6.54
CA SER A 44 -11.98 2.82 -6.04
C SER A 44 -10.75 3.70 -5.98
N GLY A 45 -9.54 3.13 -6.09
CA GLY A 45 -8.29 3.82 -5.87
C GLY A 45 -8.07 4.28 -4.42
N GLN A 46 -8.95 3.92 -3.47
CA GLN A 46 -8.84 4.39 -2.10
C GLN A 46 -7.72 3.69 -1.34
N LEU A 47 -7.00 4.45 -0.53
CA LEU A 47 -6.03 3.91 0.43
C LEU A 47 -6.76 3.14 1.52
N VAL A 48 -6.43 1.86 1.68
CA VAL A 48 -7.07 0.94 2.62
C VAL A 48 -6.24 0.83 3.89
N GLN A 49 -4.96 0.47 3.74
CA GLN A 49 -4.04 0.29 4.86
C GLN A 49 -2.61 0.71 4.49
N GLN A 50 -1.79 0.90 5.51
CA GLN A 50 -0.36 1.15 5.35
C GLN A 50 0.43 0.32 6.35
N THR A 51 1.56 -0.23 5.90
CA THR A 51 2.50 -0.97 6.73
C THR A 51 3.95 -0.63 6.34
N ARG A 52 4.91 -1.23 7.03
CA ARG A 52 6.32 -1.25 6.62
C ARG A 52 6.77 -2.68 6.41
N SER A 53 7.57 -2.94 5.39
CA SER A 53 8.26 -4.21 5.27
C SER A 53 9.37 -4.34 6.31
N ASN A 54 9.79 -5.57 6.60
CA ASN A 54 10.92 -5.87 7.47
C ASN A 54 12.27 -5.81 6.71
N GLU A 55 13.37 -6.17 7.36
CA GLU A 55 14.72 -6.19 6.77
C GLU A 55 14.86 -7.12 5.55
N ASN A 56 13.97 -8.13 5.45
CA ASN A 56 13.91 -9.05 4.31
C ASN A 56 12.95 -8.57 3.21
N GLY A 57 12.35 -7.38 3.36
CA GLY A 57 11.34 -6.89 2.42
C GLY A 57 9.95 -7.50 2.61
N ASP A 58 9.73 -8.37 3.60
CA ASP A 58 8.43 -8.99 3.84
C ASP A 58 7.45 -8.01 4.46
N PHE A 59 6.21 -8.00 3.99
CA PHE A 59 5.11 -7.23 4.57
C PHE A 59 3.83 -8.05 4.66
N GLN A 60 2.94 -7.63 5.58
CA GLN A 60 1.63 -8.23 5.77
C GLN A 60 0.56 -7.15 6.03
N PHE A 61 -0.60 -7.34 5.45
CA PHE A 61 -1.84 -6.64 5.80
C PHE A 61 -2.86 -7.64 6.32
N ASP A 62 -3.49 -7.33 7.45
CA ASP A 62 -4.46 -8.20 8.11
C ASP A 62 -5.86 -7.59 8.11
N TRP A 63 -6.83 -8.46 8.36
CA TRP A 63 -8.24 -8.09 8.52
C TRP A 63 -8.84 -7.41 7.29
N ILE A 64 -8.56 -7.94 6.10
CA ILE A 64 -9.03 -7.39 4.82
C ILE A 64 -10.15 -8.27 4.25
N ASN A 65 -11.08 -7.67 3.51
CA ASN A 65 -12.12 -8.40 2.78
C ASN A 65 -11.51 -9.11 1.53
N SER A 66 -12.34 -9.76 0.71
CA SER A 66 -11.88 -10.52 -0.47
C SER A 66 -11.94 -9.73 -1.80
N ASP A 67 -11.84 -8.40 -1.76
CA ASP A 67 -11.84 -7.54 -2.94
C ASP A 67 -10.47 -7.56 -3.67
N LEU A 68 -10.41 -6.78 -4.75
CA LEU A 68 -9.19 -6.57 -5.53
C LEU A 68 -8.39 -5.39 -4.99
N TYR A 69 -7.08 -5.59 -4.87
CA TYR A 69 -6.17 -4.62 -4.31
C TYR A 69 -4.87 -4.54 -5.11
N PHE A 70 -4.20 -3.39 -5.03
CA PHE A 70 -2.81 -3.22 -5.45
C PHE A 70 -2.01 -2.55 -4.34
N CYS A 71 -0.70 -2.77 -4.32
CA CYS A 71 0.19 -2.17 -3.33
C CYS A 71 1.26 -1.29 -3.99
N VAL A 72 1.61 -0.20 -3.32
CA VAL A 72 2.71 0.69 -3.69
C VAL A 72 3.71 0.71 -2.55
N ALA A 73 4.91 0.19 -2.80
CA ALA A 73 6.06 0.33 -1.92
C ALA A 73 6.78 1.64 -2.26
N HIS A 74 6.98 2.48 -1.25
CA HIS A 74 7.77 3.70 -1.38
C HIS A 74 9.16 3.45 -0.82
N ASP A 75 10.15 3.74 -1.65
CA ASP A 75 11.51 3.88 -1.19
C ASP A 75 11.72 5.25 -0.50
N HIS A 76 12.57 5.22 0.52
CA HIS A 76 13.05 6.37 1.28
C HIS A 76 14.58 6.38 1.36
N GLY A 77 15.27 5.73 0.41
CA GLY A 77 16.71 5.74 0.30
C GLY A 77 17.29 7.15 0.19
N ASP A 78 18.59 7.28 0.43
CA ASP A 78 19.30 8.57 0.45
C ASP A 78 19.25 9.30 -0.91
N GLU A 79 18.98 8.56 -2.00
CA GLU A 79 18.81 9.06 -3.36
C GLU A 79 17.41 8.73 -3.89
N PRO A 80 16.38 9.55 -3.58
CA PRO A 80 15.03 9.28 -4.05
C PRO A 80 14.96 9.31 -5.57
N VAL A 81 14.64 8.17 -6.18
CA VAL A 81 14.36 8.08 -7.62
C VAL A 81 12.93 8.55 -7.91
N ASN A 82 12.76 9.31 -9.00
CA ASN A 82 11.43 9.66 -9.47
C ASN A 82 10.73 8.41 -10.01
N GLY A 83 9.82 7.83 -9.23
CA GLY A 83 8.83 6.88 -9.73
C GLY A 83 7.86 7.63 -10.66
N ALA A 84 8.02 7.49 -11.98
CA ALA A 84 7.12 8.13 -12.94
C ALA A 84 5.80 7.36 -13.05
N LEU A 85 4.86 7.64 -12.14
CA LEU A 85 3.48 7.17 -12.24
C LEU A 85 2.65 8.28 -12.92
N ARG A 86 2.23 8.06 -14.17
CA ARG A 86 1.40 9.04 -14.90
C ARG A 86 -0.07 8.81 -14.56
N ASP A 87 -0.51 9.49 -13.52
CA ASP A 87 -1.85 9.39 -12.92
C ASP A 87 -2.95 10.09 -13.75
N TYR A 88 -2.56 10.92 -14.73
CA TYR A 88 -3.47 11.69 -15.58
C TYR A 88 -3.03 11.69 -17.04
N VAL A 89 -3.73 10.86 -17.83
CA VAL A 89 -3.72 10.89 -19.29
C VAL A 89 -5.07 11.47 -19.69
N THR A 90 -5.07 12.64 -20.31
CA THR A 90 -6.27 13.21 -20.92
C THR A 90 -6.53 12.44 -22.22
N PRO A 91 -7.76 11.92 -22.45
CA PRO A 91 -8.10 11.33 -23.72
C PRO A 91 -8.01 12.38 -24.82
N GLU A 92 -7.46 12.00 -25.95
CA GLU A 92 -7.48 12.81 -27.18
C GLU A 92 -8.87 12.64 -27.82
N ASP A 93 -9.36 13.67 -28.53
CA ASP A 93 -10.57 13.51 -29.34
C ASP A 93 -10.36 12.43 -30.42
N ARG A 94 -11.40 11.66 -30.73
CA ARG A 94 -11.34 10.66 -31.80
C ARG A 94 -11.39 11.39 -33.14
N ASP A 95 -10.36 11.23 -33.98
CA ASP A 95 -10.38 11.73 -35.36
C ASP A 95 -11.66 11.23 -36.08
N ASN A 96 -12.42 12.14 -36.68
CA ASN A 96 -13.58 11.81 -37.51
C ASN A 96 -13.10 11.62 -38.95
N GLU A 97 -13.10 10.39 -39.44
CA GLU A 97 -12.95 10.05 -40.87
C GLU A 97 -14.29 10.18 -41.61
#